data_AF-A0A261G5C2-F1
#
_entry.id   AF-A0A261G5C2-F1
#
_cell.length_a   1.000
_cell.length_b   1.000
_cell.length_c   1.000
_cell.angle_alpha   90.00
_cell.angle_beta   90.00
_cell.angle_gamma   90.00
#
_symmetry.space_group_name_H-M   'P 1'
#
loop_
_entity.id
_entity.type
_entity.pdbx_description
1 polymer ?
#
loop_
_entity_poly.entity_id
_entity_poly.type
_entity_poly.pdbx_seq_one_letter_code
_entity_poly.pdbx_strand_id
1 'polypeptide(L)'
;MARYSKEQRRRAVELYVRYECCAADVIRELGYPSREALRMWHHDWLEEQRTGVPSSRGERYARYTAEQKRAAVDHYLTHGRRASRTIRRLGYPSKTLLAAWIDELAPGERRLCHGPIPEELKREAVLRVASGEMRSRQAAEELGVDSSVVRNWKRQLLGETKGAAVAKDEPEREDAAPQTDPDALRGEIAALNADLKRLRAEYRAMEIRLAIMKGSAELVGKEPGADPDNLTSREKTILI
;
A
#
# COMPACT_ATOMS: atom_id res chain seq x y z
N MET A 1 15.45 23.93 -28.78
CA MET A 1 16.72 24.40 -28.17
C MET A 1 17.03 23.53 -26.97
N ALA A 2 18.21 22.93 -26.91
CA ALA A 2 18.63 22.11 -25.76
C ALA A 2 18.64 22.95 -24.47
N ARG A 3 18.00 22.45 -23.40
CA ARG A 3 18.05 23.09 -22.07
C ARG A 3 19.33 22.66 -21.37
N TYR A 4 20.32 23.55 -21.35
CA TYR A 4 21.51 23.39 -20.51
C TYR A 4 21.26 23.97 -19.12
N SER A 5 21.66 23.23 -18.07
CA SER A 5 21.55 23.65 -16.67
C SER A 5 22.45 24.85 -16.37
N LYS A 6 22.21 25.56 -15.25
CA LYS A 6 23.02 26.73 -14.87
C LYS A 6 24.47 26.32 -14.61
N GLU A 7 24.67 25.13 -14.03
CA GLU A 7 25.96 24.53 -13.74
C GLU A 7 26.72 24.18 -15.02
N GLN A 8 26.03 23.60 -16.01
CA GLN A 8 26.63 23.30 -17.32
C GLN A 8 27.08 24.57 -18.05
N ARG A 9 26.28 25.65 -17.99
CA ARG A 9 26.65 26.95 -18.59
C ARG A 9 27.86 27.56 -17.89
N ARG A 10 27.88 27.52 -16.55
CA ARG A 10 29.01 28.02 -15.75
C ARG A 10 30.29 27.29 -16.08
N ARG A 11 30.27 25.95 -16.10
CA ARG A 11 31.44 25.13 -16.45
C ARG A 11 31.95 25.42 -17.87
N ALA A 12 31.04 25.61 -18.83
CA ALA A 12 31.41 25.96 -20.20
C ALA A 12 32.09 27.34 -20.29
N VAL A 13 31.60 28.34 -19.55
CA VAL A 13 32.20 29.68 -19.50
C VAL A 13 33.56 29.66 -18.79
N GLU A 14 33.70 28.92 -17.69
CA GLU A 14 34.98 28.77 -16.99
C GLU A 14 36.06 28.12 -17.87
N LEU A 15 35.70 27.10 -18.66
CA LEU A 15 36.59 26.49 -19.65
C LEU A 15 36.90 27.44 -20.81
N TYR A 16 35.93 28.25 -21.23
CA TYR A 16 36.12 29.26 -22.28
C TYR A 16 37.14 30.33 -21.88
N VAL A 17 37.12 30.78 -20.62
CA VAL A 17 38.13 31.71 -20.09
C VAL A 17 39.49 31.02 -19.97
N ARG A 18 39.52 29.76 -19.51
CA ARG A 18 40.75 28.97 -19.39
C ARG A 18 41.46 28.75 -20.73
N TYR A 19 40.71 28.55 -21.80
CA TYR A 19 41.24 28.39 -23.16
C TYR A 19 41.31 29.70 -23.95
N GLU A 20 41.46 30.84 -23.28
CA GLU A 20 41.68 32.15 -23.92
C GLU A 20 40.60 32.50 -24.97
N CYS A 21 39.33 32.21 -24.67
CA CYS A 21 38.19 32.42 -25.54
C CYS A 21 38.16 31.54 -26.81
N CYS A 22 38.87 30.40 -26.81
CA CYS A 22 38.76 29.41 -27.87
C CYS A 22 37.50 28.54 -27.72
N ALA A 23 36.47 28.84 -28.49
CA ALA A 23 35.22 28.08 -28.47
C ALA A 23 35.39 26.66 -29.03
N ALA A 24 36.34 26.44 -29.94
CA ALA A 24 36.55 25.13 -30.55
C ALA A 24 37.07 24.10 -29.54
N ASP A 25 37.97 24.50 -28.64
CA ASP A 25 38.53 23.62 -27.62
C ASP A 25 37.49 23.25 -26.56
N VAL A 26 36.65 24.20 -26.14
CA VAL A 26 35.53 23.93 -25.23
C VAL A 26 34.53 22.95 -25.84
N ILE A 27 34.21 23.10 -27.13
CA ILE A 27 33.28 22.21 -27.83
C ILE A 27 33.89 20.82 -28.02
N ARG A 28 35.19 20.73 -28.30
CA ARG A 28 35.90 19.45 -28.41
C ARG A 28 35.90 18.69 -27.08
N GLU A 29 36.02 19.40 -25.96
CA GLU A 29 36.12 18.79 -24.63
C GLU A 29 34.75 18.45 -24.02
N LEU A 30 33.73 19.31 -24.20
CA LEU A 30 32.41 19.11 -23.60
C LEU A 30 31.39 18.47 -24.56
N GLY A 31 31.57 18.57 -25.88
CA GLY A 31 30.60 18.11 -26.89
C GLY A 31 29.34 18.99 -27.02
N TYR A 32 29.24 20.02 -26.20
CA TYR A 32 28.25 21.10 -26.18
C TYR A 32 28.98 22.34 -25.62
N PRO A 33 28.49 23.59 -25.72
CA PRO A 33 27.33 24.15 -26.43
C PRO A 33 27.68 24.64 -27.84
N SER A 34 26.77 25.33 -28.54
CA SER A 34 27.12 26.00 -29.80
C SER A 34 28.07 27.19 -29.58
N ARG A 35 28.88 27.54 -30.60
CA ARG A 35 29.82 28.69 -30.54
C ARG A 35 29.14 30.02 -30.21
N GLU A 36 27.89 30.18 -30.61
CA GLU A 36 27.07 31.36 -30.31
C GLU A 36 26.53 31.36 -28.88
N ALA A 37 26.05 30.20 -28.41
CA ALA A 37 25.61 30.05 -27.02
C ALA A 37 26.75 30.34 -26.05
N LEU A 38 27.96 29.86 -26.35
CA LEU A 38 29.14 30.10 -25.51
C LEU A 38 29.53 31.59 -25.43
N ARG A 39 29.51 32.30 -26.57
CA ARG A 39 29.75 33.75 -26.60
C ARG A 39 28.69 34.53 -25.82
N MET A 40 27.42 34.15 -25.95
CA MET A 40 26.34 34.75 -25.16
C MET A 40 26.51 34.49 -23.66
N TRP A 41 26.85 33.27 -23.26
CA TRP A 41 27.04 32.95 -21.84
C TRP A 41 28.26 33.66 -21.25
N HIS A 42 29.35 33.81 -22.03
CA HIS A 42 30.52 34.58 -21.61
C HIS A 42 30.19 36.07 -21.45
N HIS A 43 29.40 36.65 -22.36
CA HIS A 43 28.93 38.03 -22.23
C HIS A 43 28.07 38.23 -20.99
N ASP A 44 27.08 37.35 -20.78
CA ASP A 44 26.23 37.37 -19.58
C ASP A 44 27.06 37.23 -18.29
N TRP A 45 28.12 36.42 -18.31
CA TRP A 45 29.04 36.25 -17.19
C TRP A 45 29.88 37.52 -16.93
N LEU A 46 30.39 38.18 -17.97
CA LEU A 46 31.09 39.46 -17.83
C LEU A 46 30.18 40.56 -17.27
N GLU A 47 28.92 40.59 -17.70
CA GLU A 47 27.92 41.50 -17.14
C GLU A 47 27.62 41.21 -15.66
N GLU A 48 27.53 39.92 -15.29
CA GLU A 48 27.36 39.49 -13.89
C GLU A 48 28.57 39.87 -13.03
N GLN A 49 29.80 39.76 -13.54
CA GLN A 49 31.01 40.25 -12.85
C GLN A 49 31.03 41.78 -12.69
N ARG A 50 30.53 42.51 -13.70
CA ARG A 50 30.53 43.99 -13.69
C ARG A 50 29.45 44.58 -12.80
N THR A 51 28.28 43.95 -12.75
CA THR A 51 27.08 44.49 -12.09
C THR A 51 26.74 43.77 -10.79
N GLY A 52 27.30 42.59 -10.54
CA GLY A 52 26.92 41.72 -9.43
C GLY A 52 25.53 41.09 -9.57
N VAL A 53 24.82 41.35 -10.67
CA VAL A 53 23.46 40.87 -10.91
C VAL A 53 23.50 39.68 -11.89
N PRO A 54 23.00 38.51 -11.49
CA PRO A 54 22.93 37.35 -12.38
C PRO A 54 22.06 37.60 -13.61
N SER A 55 22.46 37.03 -14.75
CA SER A 55 21.68 37.11 -15.99
C SER A 55 20.32 36.40 -15.84
N SER A 56 19.22 37.16 -16.00
CA SER A 56 17.83 36.65 -16.05
C SER A 56 17.49 36.00 -17.41
N ARG A 57 18.45 35.94 -18.35
CA ARG A 57 18.24 35.46 -19.71
C ARG A 57 17.85 33.98 -19.77
N GLY A 58 18.32 33.19 -18.80
CA GLY A 58 17.89 31.81 -18.57
C GLY A 58 16.49 31.69 -17.96
N GLU A 59 16.07 32.68 -17.18
CA GLU A 59 14.75 32.77 -16.54
C GLU A 59 13.64 33.06 -17.56
N ARG A 60 13.96 33.70 -18.70
CA ARG A 60 13.02 33.90 -19.83
C ARG A 60 12.38 32.62 -20.36
N TYR A 61 12.97 31.46 -20.06
CA TYR A 61 12.44 30.15 -20.46
C TYR A 61 11.89 29.33 -19.28
N ALA A 62 11.96 29.85 -18.06
CA ALA A 62 11.26 29.27 -16.91
C ALA A 62 9.76 29.56 -17.08
N ARG A 63 8.93 28.52 -16.98
CA ARG A 63 7.47 28.65 -17.15
C ARG A 63 6.84 29.55 -16.08
N TYR A 64 7.51 29.72 -14.93
CA TYR A 64 7.06 30.53 -13.81
C TYR A 64 8.22 31.33 -13.23
N THR A 65 7.95 32.57 -12.80
CA THR A 65 8.97 33.44 -12.18
C THR A 65 9.26 33.02 -10.73
N ALA A 66 10.42 33.42 -10.20
CA ALA A 66 10.75 33.19 -8.80
C ALA A 66 9.76 33.86 -7.83
N GLU A 67 9.20 35.01 -8.23
CA GLU A 67 8.16 35.70 -7.48
C GLU A 67 6.84 34.92 -7.46
N GLN A 68 6.41 34.38 -8.60
CA GLN A 68 5.24 33.52 -8.69
C GLN A 68 5.40 32.27 -7.83
N LYS A 69 6.60 31.69 -7.81
CA LYS A 69 6.93 30.55 -6.96
C LYS A 69 6.81 30.91 -5.48
N ARG A 70 7.40 32.04 -5.05
CA ARG A 70 7.31 32.53 -3.66
C ARG A 70 5.86 32.82 -3.26
N ALA A 71 5.12 33.58 -4.07
CA ALA A 71 3.72 33.90 -3.82
C ALA A 71 2.84 32.65 -3.67
N ALA A 72 3.09 31.60 -4.46
CA ALA A 72 2.38 30.34 -4.34
C ALA A 72 2.68 29.60 -3.02
N VAL A 73 3.94 29.58 -2.59
CA VAL A 73 4.35 28.97 -1.32
C VAL A 73 3.84 29.79 -0.13
N ASP A 74 3.95 31.12 -0.17
CA ASP A 74 3.47 32.01 0.89
C ASP A 74 1.96 31.88 1.08
N HIS A 75 1.19 31.84 -0.02
CA HIS A 75 -0.25 31.59 0.05
C HIS A 75 -0.55 30.22 0.67
N TYR A 76 0.21 29.18 0.32
CA TYR A 76 0.04 27.85 0.91
C TYR A 76 0.25 27.85 2.44
N LEU A 77 1.32 28.49 2.91
CA LEU A 77 1.66 28.56 4.34
C LEU A 77 0.62 29.36 5.14
N THR A 78 0.20 30.51 4.61
CA THR A 78 -0.77 31.40 5.25
C THR A 78 -2.20 30.85 5.26
N HIS A 79 -2.62 30.10 4.23
CA HIS A 79 -4.02 29.67 4.06
C HIS A 79 -4.30 28.24 4.53
N GLY A 80 -3.56 27.79 5.55
CA GLY A 80 -3.80 26.52 6.26
C GLY A 80 -3.24 25.29 5.55
N ARG A 81 -2.18 25.44 4.75
CA ARG A 81 -1.40 24.34 4.15
C ARG A 81 -2.23 23.37 3.31
N ARG A 82 -3.24 23.92 2.60
CA ARG A 82 -4.11 23.19 1.68
C ARG A 82 -3.75 23.50 0.23
N ALA A 83 -3.03 22.60 -0.43
CA ALA A 83 -2.58 22.77 -1.82
C ALA A 83 -3.74 23.11 -2.77
N SER A 84 -4.87 22.39 -2.67
CA SER A 84 -6.04 22.64 -3.52
C SER A 84 -6.61 24.05 -3.41
N ARG A 85 -6.49 24.70 -2.24
CA ARG A 85 -6.96 26.08 -2.04
C ARG A 85 -6.06 27.07 -2.76
N THR A 86 -4.74 26.90 -2.64
CA THR A 86 -3.74 27.71 -3.36
C THR A 86 -3.91 27.58 -4.87
N ILE A 87 -4.07 26.35 -5.38
CA ILE A 87 -4.23 26.10 -6.82
C ILE A 87 -5.52 26.75 -7.35
N ARG A 88 -6.64 26.62 -6.62
CA ARG A 88 -7.91 27.25 -7.01
C ARG A 88 -7.84 28.78 -6.98
N ARG A 89 -7.08 29.36 -6.05
CA ARG A 89 -6.94 30.82 -5.92
C ARG A 89 -6.05 31.43 -6.99
N LEU A 90 -4.92 30.79 -7.28
CA LEU A 90 -3.90 31.34 -8.17
C LEU A 90 -4.06 30.86 -9.63
N GLY A 91 -4.76 29.75 -9.87
CA GLY A 91 -4.94 29.17 -11.21
C GLY A 91 -3.70 28.42 -11.75
N TYR A 92 -2.59 28.52 -11.03
CA TYR A 92 -1.33 27.80 -11.16
C TYR A 92 -0.78 27.62 -9.73
N PRO A 93 0.30 26.88 -9.45
CA PRO A 93 0.93 25.77 -10.19
C PRO A 93 0.15 24.44 -10.05
N SER A 94 0.64 23.35 -10.65
CA SER A 94 0.08 22.00 -10.40
C SER A 94 0.39 21.52 -8.97
N LYS A 95 -0.35 20.52 -8.46
CA LYS A 95 -0.15 20.00 -7.09
C LYS A 95 1.26 19.46 -6.85
N THR A 96 1.84 18.77 -7.84
CA THR A 96 3.20 18.22 -7.78
C THR A 96 4.25 19.33 -7.83
N LEU A 97 4.04 20.34 -8.67
CA LEU A 97 4.94 21.48 -8.79
C LEU A 97 4.92 22.35 -7.53
N LEU A 98 3.73 22.58 -6.94
CA LEU A 98 3.62 23.25 -5.64
C LEU A 98 4.35 22.47 -4.55
N ALA A 99 4.24 21.14 -4.54
CA ALA A 99 4.94 20.30 -3.57
C ALA A 99 6.46 20.45 -3.70
N ALA A 100 6.99 20.37 -4.93
CA ALA A 100 8.42 20.60 -5.19
C ALA A 100 8.86 22.01 -4.75
N TRP A 101 8.06 23.03 -5.04
CA TRP A 101 8.39 24.40 -4.61
C TRP A 101 8.37 24.59 -3.10
N ILE A 102 7.45 23.93 -2.39
CA ILE A 102 7.45 23.90 -0.92
C ILE A 102 8.67 23.15 -0.41
N ASP A 103 8.99 21.99 -0.98
CA ASP A 103 10.16 21.21 -0.54
C ASP A 103 11.48 22.00 -0.79
N GLU A 104 11.54 22.82 -1.84
CA GLU A 104 12.67 23.71 -2.14
C GLU A 104 12.75 24.99 -1.28
N LEU A 105 11.62 25.62 -0.94
CA LEU A 105 11.60 26.92 -0.22
C LEU A 105 11.30 26.82 1.27
N ALA A 106 10.62 25.75 1.70
CA ALA A 106 10.14 25.54 3.06
C ALA A 106 10.12 24.01 3.36
N PRO A 107 11.32 23.38 3.47
CA PRO A 107 11.41 21.94 3.70
C PRO A 107 10.71 21.57 5.01
N GLY A 108 9.90 20.50 4.98
CA GLY A 108 9.15 20.02 6.15
C GLY A 108 7.82 20.74 6.42
N GLU A 109 7.57 21.89 5.80
CA GLU A 109 6.31 22.63 6.02
C GLU A 109 5.13 22.10 5.17
N ARG A 110 5.44 21.20 4.23
CA ARG A 110 4.43 20.50 3.44
C ARG A 110 3.64 19.55 4.33
N ARG A 111 2.32 19.72 4.35
CA ARG A 111 1.40 18.71 4.89
C ARG A 111 1.48 17.46 4.01
N LEU A 112 2.26 16.49 4.45
CA LEU A 112 2.29 15.17 3.85
C LEU A 112 0.92 14.53 4.11
N CYS A 113 0.20 14.18 3.05
CA CYS A 113 -0.74 13.07 3.18
C CYS A 113 0.15 11.86 3.50
N HIS A 114 -0.09 11.22 4.65
CA HIS A 114 0.75 10.17 5.23
C HIS A 114 1.38 9.28 4.16
N GLY A 115 2.68 9.03 4.29
CA GLY A 115 3.37 8.05 3.46
C GLY A 115 2.67 6.70 3.54
N PRO A 116 2.90 5.79 2.57
CA PRO A 116 2.33 4.45 2.61
C PRO A 116 2.66 3.82 3.97
N ILE A 117 1.62 3.54 4.75
CA ILE A 117 1.77 2.87 6.04
C ILE A 117 2.14 1.42 5.75
N PRO A 118 3.17 0.88 6.43
CA PRO A 118 3.54 -0.52 6.32
C PRO A 118 2.30 -1.42 6.42
N GLU A 119 2.19 -2.41 5.54
CA GLU A 119 1.03 -3.30 5.49
C GLU A 119 0.84 -4.06 6.81
N GLU A 120 1.93 -4.29 7.54
CA GLU A 120 1.94 -4.92 8.88
C GLU A 120 1.14 -4.08 9.88
N LEU A 121 1.45 -2.78 9.99
CA LEU A 121 0.76 -1.85 10.88
C LEU A 121 -0.72 -1.68 10.48
N LYS A 122 -0.99 -1.68 9.17
CA LYS A 122 -2.36 -1.64 8.64
C LYS A 122 -3.16 -2.89 9.05
N ARG A 123 -2.58 -4.09 8.94
CA ARG A 123 -3.24 -5.34 9.34
C ARG A 123 -3.45 -5.42 10.85
N GLU A 124 -2.45 -5.05 11.64
CA GLU A 124 -2.56 -5.04 13.10
C GLU A 124 -3.66 -4.07 13.58
N ALA A 125 -3.71 -2.86 13.02
CA ALA A 125 -4.77 -1.91 13.33
C ALA A 125 -6.16 -2.44 12.94
N VAL A 126 -6.28 -3.14 11.81
CA VAL A 126 -7.54 -3.77 11.42
C VAL A 126 -7.91 -4.91 12.34
N LEU A 127 -6.96 -5.76 12.75
CA LEU A 127 -7.21 -6.86 13.69
C LEU A 127 -7.74 -6.35 15.03
N ARG A 128 -7.08 -5.36 15.65
CA ARG A 128 -7.52 -4.76 16.93
C ARG A 128 -8.90 -4.10 16.83
N VAL A 129 -9.22 -3.51 15.68
CA VAL A 129 -10.54 -2.90 15.42
C VAL A 129 -11.62 -3.93 15.07
N ALA A 130 -11.24 -5.08 14.53
CA ALA A 130 -12.13 -6.19 14.22
C ALA A 130 -12.46 -7.01 15.47
N SER A 131 -11.47 -7.25 16.34
CA SER A 131 -11.64 -7.95 17.62
C SER A 131 -12.40 -7.12 18.67
N GLY A 132 -12.57 -5.82 18.43
CA GLY A 132 -13.25 -4.91 19.35
C GLY A 132 -12.36 -4.40 20.49
N GLU A 133 -11.08 -4.77 20.51
CA GLU A 133 -10.07 -4.25 21.44
C GLU A 133 -9.91 -2.72 21.35
N MET A 134 -10.08 -2.17 20.15
CA MET A 134 -9.86 -0.75 19.90
C MET A 134 -10.91 -0.16 18.96
N ARG A 135 -11.31 1.09 19.19
CA ARG A 135 -12.18 1.82 18.25
C ARG A 135 -11.36 2.28 17.05
N SER A 136 -11.98 2.34 15.86
CA SER A 136 -11.30 2.84 14.63
C SER A 136 -10.73 4.26 14.77
N ARG A 137 -11.21 5.06 15.72
CA ARG A 137 -10.66 6.40 16.03
C ARG A 137 -9.32 6.29 16.76
N GLN A 138 -9.21 5.41 17.75
CA GLN A 138 -7.99 5.22 18.54
C GLN A 138 -6.87 4.61 17.69
N ALA A 139 -7.19 3.62 16.86
CA ALA A 139 -6.22 3.03 15.92
C ALA A 139 -5.72 4.06 14.88
N ALA A 140 -6.56 5.04 14.56
CA ALA A 140 -6.21 6.10 13.64
C ALA A 140 -5.30 7.15 14.30
N GLU A 141 -5.55 7.49 15.57
CA GLU A 141 -4.69 8.36 16.36
C GLU A 141 -3.28 7.76 16.54
N GLU A 142 -3.18 6.45 16.83
CA GLU A 142 -1.89 5.76 16.98
C GLU A 142 -1.05 5.78 15.69
N LEU A 143 -1.72 5.61 14.54
CA LEU A 143 -1.06 5.62 13.23
C LEU A 143 -1.00 7.01 12.59
N GLY A 144 -1.50 8.03 13.28
CA GLY A 144 -1.62 9.40 12.78
C GLY A 144 -2.53 9.56 11.57
N VAL A 145 -3.38 8.57 11.24
CA VAL A 145 -4.29 8.62 10.09
C VAL A 145 -5.69 9.11 10.47
N ASP A 146 -6.53 9.37 9.45
CA ASP A 146 -7.94 9.61 9.68
C ASP A 146 -8.70 8.30 9.96
N SER A 147 -9.64 8.33 10.91
CA SER A 147 -10.47 7.16 11.27
C SER A 147 -11.23 6.54 10.10
N SER A 148 -11.55 7.32 9.05
CA SER A 148 -12.17 6.82 7.82
C SER A 148 -11.26 5.88 7.04
N VAL A 149 -9.94 6.09 7.10
CA VAL A 149 -8.94 5.24 6.45
C VAL A 149 -8.90 3.86 7.12
N VAL A 150 -8.89 3.82 8.45
CA VAL A 150 -8.93 2.55 9.21
C VAL A 150 -10.24 1.78 8.96
N ARG A 151 -11.38 2.47 8.90
CA ARG A 151 -12.66 1.83 8.51
C ARG A 151 -12.62 1.30 7.07
N ASN A 152 -11.94 2.00 6.16
CA ASN A 152 -11.78 1.54 4.78
C ASN A 152 -10.89 0.30 4.70
N TRP A 153 -9.77 0.28 5.44
CA TRP A 153 -8.92 -0.90 5.55
C TRP A 153 -9.66 -2.10 6.13
N LYS A 154 -10.47 -1.89 7.18
CA LYS A 154 -11.32 -2.95 7.75
C LYS A 154 -12.25 -3.53 6.69
N ARG A 155 -12.94 -2.68 5.92
CA ARG A 155 -13.83 -3.13 4.82
C ARG A 155 -13.08 -3.89 3.73
N GLN A 156 -11.90 -3.40 3.33
CA GLN A 156 -11.08 -4.02 2.28
C GLN A 156 -10.49 -5.36 2.71
N LEU A 157 -9.97 -5.47 3.93
CA LEU A 157 -9.26 -6.66 4.42
C LEU A 157 -10.19 -7.74 4.98
N LEU A 158 -11.37 -7.37 5.50
CA LEU A 158 -12.37 -8.31 6.00
C LEU A 158 -13.44 -8.67 4.96
N GLY A 159 -13.31 -8.17 3.72
CA GLY A 159 -14.23 -8.52 2.64
C GLY A 159 -15.67 -8.05 2.88
N GLU A 160 -15.89 -6.95 3.61
CA GLU A 160 -17.22 -6.31 3.68
C GLU A 160 -17.49 -5.60 2.34
N THR A 161 -17.80 -6.41 1.33
CA THR A 161 -18.13 -6.01 -0.04
C THR A 161 -19.50 -5.36 -0.07
N LYS A 162 -19.55 -4.04 0.20
CA LYS A 162 -20.51 -3.20 -0.52
C LYS A 162 -19.82 -2.71 -1.79
N GLY A 163 -20.22 -3.31 -2.92
CA GLY A 163 -20.11 -2.78 -4.27
C GLY A 163 -18.81 -2.08 -4.60
N ALA A 164 -17.93 -2.78 -5.33
CA ALA A 164 -16.90 -2.14 -6.13
C ALA A 164 -17.56 -1.17 -7.13
N ALA A 165 -17.74 0.07 -6.70
CA ALA A 165 -17.92 1.26 -7.52
C ALA A 165 -16.83 2.22 -7.03
N VAL A 166 -15.88 2.68 -7.82
CA VAL A 166 -16.07 3.33 -9.12
C VAL A 166 -14.81 3.13 -9.97
N ALA A 167 -14.96 2.48 -11.12
CA ALA A 167 -14.18 2.78 -12.31
C ALA A 167 -15.17 2.89 -13.47
N LYS A 168 -15.06 4.02 -14.18
CA LYS A 168 -15.95 4.51 -15.24
C LYS A 168 -15.92 3.65 -16.50
N ASP A 169 -17.10 3.58 -17.11
CA ASP A 169 -17.41 3.56 -18.55
C ASP A 169 -16.76 2.46 -19.43
N GLU A 170 -17.53 1.39 -19.72
CA GLU A 170 -18.16 1.16 -21.04
C GLU A 170 -19.04 -0.12 -21.03
N PRO A 171 -20.08 -0.22 -21.89
CA PRO A 171 -21.20 -1.14 -21.71
C PRO A 171 -21.06 -2.46 -22.48
N GLU A 172 -21.84 -3.44 -22.03
CA GLU A 172 -22.28 -4.66 -22.70
C GLU A 172 -21.23 -5.75 -22.99
N ARG A 173 -21.29 -6.80 -22.16
CA ARG A 173 -21.70 -8.14 -22.60
C ARG A 173 -22.09 -8.98 -21.39
N GLU A 174 -23.40 -9.19 -21.27
CA GLU A 174 -23.95 -10.29 -20.49
C GLU A 174 -23.46 -11.59 -21.12
N ASP A 175 -22.86 -12.47 -20.32
CA ASP A 175 -22.95 -13.92 -20.50
C ASP A 175 -22.56 -14.63 -19.18
N ALA A 176 -23.60 -15.20 -18.55
CA ALA A 176 -23.61 -16.34 -17.63
C ALA A 176 -22.62 -16.37 -16.43
N ALA A 177 -23.10 -15.92 -15.27
CA ALA A 177 -22.75 -16.53 -13.99
C ALA A 177 -23.99 -17.29 -13.47
N PRO A 178 -23.90 -18.58 -13.06
CA PRO A 178 -25.06 -19.26 -12.49
C PRO A 178 -25.43 -18.53 -11.22
N GLN A 179 -26.63 -17.96 -11.18
CA GLN A 179 -27.24 -17.58 -9.91
C GLN A 179 -27.47 -18.89 -9.16
N THR A 180 -26.53 -19.27 -8.28
CA THR A 180 -26.74 -20.39 -7.37
C THR A 180 -27.96 -20.05 -6.54
N ASP A 181 -29.02 -20.81 -6.76
CA ASP A 181 -30.30 -20.62 -6.10
C ASP A 181 -30.09 -20.61 -4.57
N PRO A 182 -30.44 -19.52 -3.86
CA PRO A 182 -30.27 -19.44 -2.41
C PRO A 182 -31.06 -20.54 -1.68
N ASP A 183 -32.12 -21.05 -2.28
CA ASP A 183 -32.91 -22.15 -1.73
C ASP A 183 -32.22 -23.51 -1.92
N ALA A 184 -31.44 -23.69 -2.99
CA ALA A 184 -30.59 -24.87 -3.17
C ALA A 184 -29.48 -24.93 -2.12
N LEU A 185 -28.82 -23.80 -1.82
CA LEU A 185 -27.81 -23.70 -0.76
C LEU A 185 -28.41 -23.96 0.62
N ARG A 186 -29.63 -23.47 0.87
CA ARG A 186 -30.35 -23.77 2.12
C ARG A 186 -30.69 -25.25 2.25
N GLY A 187 -31.06 -25.91 1.15
CA GLY A 187 -31.27 -27.35 1.09
C GLY A 187 -29.99 -28.14 1.43
N GLU A 188 -28.86 -27.73 0.86
CA GLU A 188 -27.55 -28.37 1.13
C GLU A 188 -27.12 -28.19 2.59
N ILE A 189 -27.31 -27.00 3.17
CA ILE A 189 -27.08 -26.74 4.60
C ILE A 189 -27.97 -27.62 5.48
N ALA A 190 -29.24 -27.81 5.11
CA ALA A 190 -30.16 -28.66 5.85
C ALA A 190 -29.74 -30.14 5.80
N ALA A 191 -29.31 -30.62 4.63
CA ALA A 191 -28.81 -31.98 4.43
C ALA A 191 -27.53 -32.23 5.25
N LEU A 192 -26.53 -31.34 5.16
CA LEU A 192 -25.30 -31.44 5.93
C LEU A 192 -25.55 -31.42 7.46
N ASN A 193 -26.52 -30.63 7.92
CA ASN A 193 -26.91 -30.62 9.33
C ASN A 193 -27.60 -31.92 9.77
N ALA A 194 -28.36 -32.57 8.89
CA ALA A 194 -28.95 -33.88 9.17
C ALA A 194 -27.85 -34.96 9.28
N ASP A 195 -26.88 -34.94 8.37
CA ASP A 195 -25.74 -35.86 8.40
C ASP A 195 -24.87 -35.67 9.64
N LEU A 196 -24.61 -34.43 10.05
CA LEU A 196 -23.90 -34.14 11.30
C LEU A 196 -24.65 -34.67 12.53
N LYS A 197 -25.98 -34.57 12.55
CA LYS A 197 -26.79 -35.14 13.64
C LYS A 197 -26.71 -36.66 13.65
N ARG A 198 -26.75 -37.30 12.48
CA ARG A 198 -26.60 -38.76 12.33
C ARG A 198 -25.23 -39.21 12.84
N LEU A 199 -24.17 -38.57 12.38
CA LEU A 199 -22.80 -38.93 12.76
C LEU A 199 -22.55 -38.73 14.27
N ARG A 200 -23.12 -37.68 14.87
CA ARG A 200 -23.07 -37.50 16.34
C ARG A 200 -23.82 -38.59 17.09
N ALA A 201 -24.94 -39.08 16.56
CA ALA A 201 -25.67 -40.20 17.18
C ALA A 201 -24.89 -41.51 17.05
N GLU A 202 -24.30 -41.77 15.88
CA GLU A 202 -23.42 -42.92 15.65
C GLU A 202 -22.22 -42.90 16.58
N TYR A 203 -21.57 -41.73 16.72
CA TYR A 203 -20.44 -41.57 17.64
C TYR A 203 -20.82 -41.88 19.09
N ARG A 204 -21.96 -41.33 19.58
CA ARG A 204 -22.45 -41.64 20.93
C ARG A 204 -22.79 -43.12 21.11
N ALA A 205 -23.34 -43.78 20.09
CA ALA A 205 -23.60 -45.21 20.14
C ALA A 205 -22.30 -46.03 20.21
N MET A 206 -21.28 -45.63 19.46
CA MET A 206 -19.95 -46.26 19.54
C MET A 206 -19.28 -46.04 20.89
N GLU A 207 -19.37 -44.83 21.48
CA GLU A 207 -18.87 -44.55 22.82
C GLU A 207 -19.52 -45.46 23.88
N ILE A 208 -20.84 -45.63 23.81
CA ILE A 208 -21.56 -46.54 24.72
C ILE A 208 -21.10 -47.98 24.53
N ARG A 209 -20.96 -48.46 23.28
CA ARG A 209 -20.44 -49.81 23.01
C ARG A 209 -19.03 -50.00 23.53
N LEU A 210 -18.16 -49.00 23.37
CA LEU A 210 -16.79 -49.04 23.88
C LEU A 210 -16.78 -49.07 25.42
N ALA A 211 -17.65 -48.29 26.08
CA ALA A 211 -17.79 -48.30 27.53
C ALA A 211 -18.27 -49.67 28.04
N ILE A 212 -19.24 -50.29 27.36
CA ILE A 212 -19.70 -51.66 27.67
C ILE A 212 -18.56 -52.66 27.50
N MET A 213 -17.84 -52.61 26.37
CA MET A 213 -16.74 -53.53 26.08
C MET A 213 -15.57 -53.38 27.07
N LYS A 214 -15.25 -52.15 27.48
CA LYS A 214 -14.25 -51.90 28.52
C LYS A 214 -14.72 -52.41 29.88
N GLY A 215 -15.96 -52.13 30.26
CA GLY A 215 -16.55 -52.65 31.50
C GLY A 215 -16.60 -54.17 31.52
N SER A 216 -16.93 -54.82 30.40
CA SER A 216 -16.90 -56.28 30.31
C SER A 216 -15.48 -56.85 30.38
N ALA A 217 -14.49 -56.20 29.78
CA ALA A 217 -13.08 -56.61 29.90
C ALA A 217 -12.55 -56.46 31.33
N GLU A 218 -12.97 -55.42 32.06
CA GLU A 218 -12.66 -55.24 33.48
C GLU A 218 -13.34 -56.29 34.38
N LEU A 219 -14.52 -56.78 34.00
CA LEU A 219 -15.23 -57.86 34.69
C LEU A 219 -14.64 -59.24 34.37
N VAL A 220 -14.31 -59.52 33.12
CA VAL A 220 -13.65 -60.78 32.68
C VAL A 220 -12.20 -60.85 33.19
N GLY A 221 -11.51 -59.72 33.30
CA GLY A 221 -10.17 -59.64 33.91
C GLY A 221 -10.12 -59.88 35.42
N LYS A 222 -11.24 -60.17 36.07
CA LYS A 222 -11.34 -60.48 37.51
C LYS A 222 -11.67 -61.94 37.85
N GLU A 223 -11.74 -62.83 36.86
CA GLU A 223 -11.80 -64.28 37.10
C GLU A 223 -10.42 -64.92 36.88
N PRO A 224 -9.83 -65.61 37.88
CA PRO A 224 -8.50 -66.21 37.75
C PRO A 224 -8.58 -67.53 36.98
N GLY A 225 -8.14 -67.50 35.72
CA GLY A 225 -7.70 -68.70 34.99
C GLY A 225 -8.76 -69.34 34.08
N ALA A 226 -8.80 -68.89 32.82
CA ALA A 226 -9.35 -69.68 31.72
C ALA A 226 -8.52 -69.38 30.47
N ASP A 227 -7.34 -70.01 30.40
CA ASP A 227 -6.59 -70.15 29.15
C ASP A 227 -7.28 -71.26 28.32
N PRO A 228 -7.89 -70.94 27.18
CA PRO A 228 -8.65 -71.91 26.38
C PRO A 228 -7.77 -73.02 25.77
N ASP A 229 -6.43 -72.86 25.76
CA ASP A 229 -5.52 -73.83 25.15
C ASP A 229 -5.04 -74.94 26.11
N ASN A 230 -5.44 -74.92 27.39
CA ASN A 230 -4.89 -75.82 28.40
C ASN A 230 -5.92 -76.66 29.17
N LEU A 231 -7.04 -77.04 28.53
CA LEU A 231 -8.03 -77.94 29.13
C LEU A 231 -7.60 -79.41 28.99
N THR A 232 -7.57 -80.12 30.11
CA THR A 232 -7.24 -81.56 30.16
C THR A 232 -8.38 -82.39 29.56
N SER A 233 -8.07 -83.57 29.01
CA SER A 233 -9.04 -84.42 28.28
C SER A 233 -10.30 -84.78 29.07
N ARG A 234 -10.29 -84.59 30.39
CA ARG A 234 -11.44 -84.82 31.28
C ARG A 234 -12.45 -83.67 31.29
N GLU A 235 -12.00 -82.45 31.00
CA GLU A 235 -12.84 -81.24 30.96
C GLU A 235 -13.50 -81.06 29.59
N LYS A 236 -12.87 -81.58 28.53
CA LYS A 236 -13.45 -81.60 27.16
C LYS A 236 -14.73 -82.44 27.06
N THR A 237 -14.94 -83.42 27.95
CA THR A 237 -16.15 -84.25 27.96
C THR A 237 -17.38 -83.59 28.60
N ILE A 238 -17.26 -82.41 29.21
CA ILE A 238 -18.40 -81.69 29.80
C ILE A 238 -19.00 -80.66 28.82
N LEU A 239 -18.27 -80.34 27.74
CA LEU A 239 -18.66 -79.33 26.75
C LEU A 239 -19.21 -79.92 25.43
N ILE A 240 -19.52 -81.22 25.38
CA ILE A 240 -20.30 -81.86 24.31
C ILE A 240 -21.74 -82.06 24.79
#